data_AF-E5L564-F1
#
_entry.id   AF-E5L564-F1
#
_cell.length_a   1.000
_cell.length_b   1.000
_cell.length_c   1.000
_cell.angle_alpha   90.00
_cell.angle_beta   90.00
_cell.angle_gamma   90.00
#
_symmetry.space_group_name_H-M   'P 1'
#
loop_
_entity.id
_entity.type
_entity.pdbx_description
1 polymer ?
#
loop_
_entity_poly.entity_id
_entity_poly.type
_entity_poly.pdbx_seq_one_letter_code
_entity_poly.pdbx_strand_id
1 'polypeptide(L)'
;TTKVFVNGVWMGVHRDPTNLIETLKKLRRKDDVHPEVSIVRDIRERELRLYTDPGRVCRPLFIVESQQLVLQKKHVRWLNQGSTDDGDDFKWQHLTKSGVIEMLDAEEEETVMICMTPEDLETPRLQGRTQSGSRIDTNDPDFDPAARLKPTLGKSAPHVWTHCEIHPSMILGICASIIPFPDHNQSPRNTY
;
A
#
# COMPACT_ATOMS: atom_id res chain seq x y z
N THR A 1 -9.15 26.86 2.11
CA THR A 1 -9.23 26.71 0.64
C THR A 1 -7.92 26.14 0.15
N THR A 2 -7.98 25.24 -0.82
CA THR A 2 -6.84 24.48 -1.36
C THR A 2 -6.79 24.69 -2.87
N LYS A 3 -5.61 24.95 -3.42
CA LYS A 3 -5.43 25.11 -4.87
C LYS A 3 -5.47 23.74 -5.53
N VAL A 4 -6.05 23.65 -6.73
CA VAL A 4 -6.11 22.42 -7.51
C VAL A 4 -5.31 22.59 -8.79
N PHE A 5 -4.35 21.69 -9.02
CA PHE A 5 -3.50 21.65 -10.21
C PHE A 5 -3.72 20.33 -10.95
N VAL A 6 -3.72 20.39 -12.28
CA VAL A 6 -3.74 19.23 -13.17
C VAL A 6 -2.58 19.37 -14.15
N ASN A 7 -1.62 18.44 -14.11
CA ASN A 7 -0.39 18.48 -14.92
C ASN A 7 0.33 19.84 -14.82
N GLY A 8 0.42 20.38 -13.60
CA GLY A 8 1.00 21.71 -13.33
C GLY A 8 0.13 22.91 -13.69
N VAL A 9 -0.98 22.73 -14.42
CA VAL A 9 -1.92 23.80 -14.75
C VAL A 9 -2.82 24.10 -13.56
N TRP A 10 -2.85 25.35 -13.12
CA TRP A 10 -3.74 25.77 -12.04
C TRP A 10 -5.19 25.84 -12.53
N MET A 11 -6.04 24.97 -11.99
CA MET A 11 -7.45 24.86 -12.38
C MET A 11 -8.38 25.73 -11.53
N GLY A 12 -8.01 25.97 -10.27
CA GLY A 12 -8.81 26.79 -9.36
C GLY A 12 -8.59 26.47 -7.89
N VAL A 13 -9.60 26.73 -7.07
CA VAL A 13 -9.56 26.50 -5.62
C VAL A 13 -10.78 25.73 -5.15
N HIS A 14 -10.58 24.79 -4.23
CA HIS A 14 -11.64 24.04 -3.60
C HIS A 14 -11.69 24.34 -2.09
N ARG A 15 -12.90 24.38 -1.51
CA ARG A 15 -13.09 24.68 -0.07
C ARG A 15 -12.90 23.45 0.81
N ASP A 16 -13.34 22.30 0.33
CA ASP A 16 -13.27 21.00 1.02
C ASP A 16 -12.43 19.99 0.21
N PRO A 17 -11.09 20.06 0.29
CA PRO A 17 -10.22 19.16 -0.46
C PRO A 17 -10.33 17.69 0.00
N THR A 18 -10.73 17.43 1.25
CA THR A 18 -10.79 16.07 1.81
C THR A 18 -11.86 15.26 1.08
N ASN A 19 -13.07 15.80 0.95
CA ASN A 19 -14.17 15.15 0.22
C ASN A 19 -13.83 14.97 -1.27
N LEU A 20 -13.20 15.98 -1.88
CA LEU A 20 -12.76 15.91 -3.28
C LEU A 20 -11.80 14.74 -3.50
N ILE A 21 -10.80 14.58 -2.63
CA ILE A 21 -9.82 13.48 -2.74
C ILE A 21 -10.47 12.13 -2.51
N GLU A 22 -11.34 11.99 -1.51
CA GLU A 22 -12.08 10.75 -1.29
C GLU A 22 -12.90 10.36 -2.51
N THR A 23 -13.56 11.33 -3.14
CA THR A 23 -14.35 11.11 -4.35
C THR A 23 -13.46 10.69 -5.52
N LEU A 24 -12.34 11.39 -5.76
CA LEU A 24 -11.39 11.06 -6.82
C LEU A 24 -10.77 9.67 -6.64
N LYS A 25 -10.37 9.31 -5.41
CA LYS A 25 -9.86 7.97 -5.09
C LYS A 25 -10.94 6.90 -5.28
N LYS A 26 -12.19 7.17 -4.92
CA LYS A 26 -13.31 6.26 -5.18
C LYS A 26 -13.56 6.05 -6.67
N LEU A 27 -13.47 7.11 -7.48
CA LEU A 27 -13.59 7.02 -8.94
C LEU A 27 -12.42 6.20 -9.54
N ARG A 28 -11.19 6.42 -9.05
CA ARG A 28 -10.01 5.65 -9.46
C ARG A 28 -10.16 4.16 -9.16
N ARG A 29 -10.66 3.82 -7.96
CA ARG A 29 -10.90 2.44 -7.52
C ARG A 29 -12.06 1.74 -8.24
N LYS A 30 -12.86 2.47 -9.02
CA LYS A 30 -13.97 1.96 -9.84
C LYS A 30 -13.67 1.95 -11.34
N ASP A 31 -12.46 2.33 -11.74
CA ASP A 31 -12.06 2.48 -13.15
C ASP A 31 -12.76 3.63 -13.91
N ASP A 32 -13.48 4.53 -13.19
CA ASP A 32 -14.05 5.76 -13.78
C ASP A 32 -12.96 6.80 -14.07
N VAL A 33 -11.89 6.76 -13.27
CA VAL A 33 -10.63 7.48 -13.49
C VAL A 33 -9.55 6.43 -13.66
N HIS A 34 -8.69 6.60 -14.67
CA HIS A 34 -7.66 5.60 -14.98
C HIS A 34 -6.75 5.35 -13.75
N PRO A 35 -6.43 4.08 -13.40
CA PRO A 35 -5.67 3.74 -12.20
C PRO A 35 -4.28 4.41 -12.10
N GLU A 36 -3.68 4.81 -13.21
CA GLU A 36 -2.38 5.50 -13.24
C GLU A 36 -2.47 7.01 -12.99
N VAL A 37 -3.67 7.57 -12.88
CA VAL A 37 -3.83 8.98 -12.48
C VAL A 37 -3.42 9.12 -11.02
N SER A 38 -2.46 10.00 -10.77
CA SER A 38 -1.95 10.29 -9.42
C SER A 38 -2.70 11.44 -8.78
N ILE A 39 -3.00 11.31 -7.49
CA ILE A 39 -3.80 12.23 -6.70
C ILE A 39 -3.01 12.57 -5.43
N VAL A 40 -2.21 13.64 -5.48
CA VAL A 40 -1.33 14.07 -4.40
C VAL A 40 -1.93 15.23 -3.63
N ARG A 41 -2.04 15.10 -2.31
CA ARG A 41 -2.46 16.19 -1.43
C ARG A 41 -1.29 16.70 -0.61
N ASP A 42 -0.82 17.88 -0.95
CA ASP A 42 0.14 18.62 -0.13
C ASP A 42 -0.61 19.45 0.92
N ILE A 43 -0.62 18.93 2.16
CA ILE A 43 -1.30 19.58 3.29
C ILE A 43 -0.59 20.88 3.68
N ARG A 44 0.75 20.92 3.59
CA ARG A 44 1.56 22.06 4.02
C ARG A 44 1.38 23.24 3.07
N GLU A 45 1.51 22.99 1.78
CA GLU A 45 1.37 24.03 0.74
C GLU A 45 -0.10 24.33 0.39
N ARG A 46 -1.03 23.52 0.91
CA ARG A 46 -2.47 23.60 0.61
C ARG A 46 -2.74 23.44 -0.88
N GLU A 47 -2.15 22.43 -1.49
CA GLU A 47 -2.28 22.12 -2.91
C GLU A 47 -2.76 20.68 -3.11
N LEU A 48 -3.64 20.49 -4.09
CA LEU A 48 -4.04 19.19 -4.63
C LEU A 48 -3.48 19.13 -6.05
N ARG A 49 -2.60 18.16 -6.31
CA ARG A 49 -1.96 17.97 -7.62
C ARG A 49 -2.44 16.66 -8.22
N LEU A 50 -2.88 16.74 -9.47
CA LEU A 50 -3.33 15.62 -10.28
C LEU A 50 -2.36 15.46 -11.44
N TYR A 51 -1.82 14.25 -11.60
CA TYR A 51 -0.94 13.94 -12.73
C TYR A 51 -1.56 12.84 -13.58
N THR A 52 -1.71 13.13 -14.87
CA THR A 52 -2.17 12.19 -15.89
C THR A 52 -1.12 11.95 -16.96
N ASP A 53 0.04 12.60 -16.85
CA ASP A 53 1.11 12.48 -17.84
C ASP A 53 1.77 11.09 -17.78
N PRO A 54 2.24 10.57 -18.93
CA PRO A 54 2.96 9.30 -18.99
C PRO A 54 4.39 9.41 -18.44
N GLY A 55 4.99 8.27 -18.13
CA GLY A 55 6.41 8.18 -17.72
C GLY A 55 6.63 8.12 -16.21
N ARG A 56 5.58 8.21 -15.39
CA ARG A 56 5.64 7.98 -13.94
C ARG A 56 5.77 6.49 -13.64
N VAL A 57 6.65 6.16 -12.70
CA VAL A 57 6.78 4.78 -12.20
C VAL A 57 5.68 4.55 -11.17
N CYS A 58 4.93 3.46 -11.34
CA CYS A 58 3.88 3.06 -10.43
C CYS A 58 4.25 1.75 -9.72
N ARG A 59 3.86 1.64 -8.44
CA ARG A 59 4.00 0.45 -7.62
C ARG A 59 2.61 -0.02 -7.18
N PRO A 60 2.22 -1.27 -7.51
CA PRO A 60 0.95 -1.82 -7.06
C PRO A 60 1.02 -2.17 -5.56
N LEU A 61 0.06 -1.71 -4.78
CA LEU A 61 -0.04 -1.98 -3.34
C LEU A 61 -1.45 -2.43 -2.97
N PHE A 62 -1.57 -3.27 -1.94
CA PHE A 62 -2.88 -3.61 -1.40
C PHE A 62 -3.47 -2.45 -0.61
N ILE A 63 -4.76 -2.19 -0.81
CA ILE A 63 -5.48 -1.17 -0.04
C ILE A 63 -5.77 -1.70 1.37
N VAL A 64 -5.55 -0.85 2.37
CA VAL A 64 -5.92 -1.09 3.76
C VAL A 64 -7.04 -0.14 4.16
N GLU A 65 -8.15 -0.70 4.64
CA GLU A 65 -9.28 0.04 5.21
C GLU A 65 -9.59 -0.45 6.61
N SER A 66 -9.75 0.47 7.57
CA SER A 66 -9.99 0.13 8.98
C SER A 66 -8.94 -0.84 9.55
N GLN A 67 -7.67 -0.62 9.19
CA GLN A 67 -6.54 -1.51 9.49
C GLN A 67 -6.69 -2.93 8.92
N GLN A 68 -7.58 -3.18 7.97
CA GLN A 68 -7.78 -4.48 7.30
C GLN A 68 -7.46 -4.43 5.82
N LEU A 69 -6.86 -5.51 5.30
CA LEU A 69 -6.70 -5.66 3.86
C LEU A 69 -8.08 -5.73 3.20
N VAL A 70 -8.26 -4.98 2.12
CA VAL A 70 -9.42 -5.13 1.23
C VAL A 70 -9.37 -6.47 0.48
N LEU A 71 -8.17 -7.01 0.26
CA LEU A 71 -7.97 -8.35 -0.27
C LEU A 71 -8.57 -9.41 0.67
N GLN A 72 -9.47 -10.23 0.12
CA GLN A 72 -10.12 -11.34 0.83
C GLN A 72 -9.77 -12.68 0.19
N LYS A 73 -9.92 -13.78 0.94
CA LYS A 73 -9.69 -15.15 0.43
C LYS A 73 -10.51 -15.47 -0.83
N LYS A 74 -11.70 -14.89 -0.99
CA LYS A 74 -12.53 -15.06 -2.19
C LYS A 74 -11.84 -14.52 -3.46
N HIS A 75 -11.15 -13.38 -3.37
CA HIS A 75 -10.44 -12.79 -4.51
C HIS A 75 -9.28 -13.68 -4.95
N VAL A 76 -8.56 -14.29 -3.99
CA VAL A 76 -7.48 -15.25 -4.27
C VAL A 76 -8.04 -16.50 -4.94
N ARG A 77 -9.18 -17.01 -4.45
CA ARG A 77 -9.86 -18.16 -5.08
C ARG A 77 -10.27 -17.84 -6.52
N TRP A 78 -10.88 -16.68 -6.77
CA TRP A 78 -11.27 -16.26 -8.12
C TRP A 78 -10.07 -16.10 -9.04
N LEU A 79 -8.96 -15.54 -8.56
CA LEU A 79 -7.74 -15.40 -9.34
C LEU A 79 -7.13 -16.77 -9.73
N ASN A 80 -7.16 -17.74 -8.82
CA ASN A 80 -6.67 -19.10 -9.10
C ASN A 80 -7.57 -19.86 -10.08
N GLN A 81 -8.88 -19.63 -10.04
CA GLN A 81 -9.85 -20.25 -10.93
C GLN A 81 -9.94 -19.54 -12.29
N GLY A 82 -9.55 -18.26 -12.33
CA GLY A 82 -9.72 -17.39 -13.49
C GLY A 82 -11.14 -16.85 -13.66
N SER A 83 -12.06 -17.12 -12.72
CA SER A 83 -13.45 -16.66 -12.80
C SER A 83 -14.06 -16.36 -11.44
N THR A 84 -15.09 -15.52 -11.41
CA THR A 84 -15.94 -15.26 -10.24
C THR A 84 -16.90 -16.42 -10.00
N ASP A 85 -17.64 -16.36 -8.88
CA ASP A 85 -18.69 -17.35 -8.57
C ASP A 85 -19.85 -17.28 -9.58
N ASP A 86 -20.02 -16.14 -10.25
CA ASP A 86 -21.05 -15.89 -11.27
C ASP A 86 -20.59 -16.30 -12.69
N GLY A 87 -19.34 -16.73 -12.85
CA GLY A 87 -18.76 -17.17 -14.12
C GLY A 87 -18.07 -16.09 -14.95
N ASP A 88 -17.94 -14.87 -14.42
CA ASP A 88 -17.22 -13.77 -15.09
C ASP A 88 -15.71 -13.97 -15.00
N ASP A 89 -14.96 -13.57 -16.04
CA ASP A 89 -13.49 -13.63 -16.05
C ASP A 89 -12.89 -12.77 -14.93
N PHE A 90 -11.97 -13.34 -14.14
CA PHE A 90 -11.33 -12.63 -13.03
C PHE A 90 -9.81 -12.77 -13.10
N LYS A 91 -9.16 -11.64 -13.41
CA LYS A 91 -7.71 -11.52 -13.67
C LYS A 91 -7.12 -10.33 -12.90
N TRP A 92 -5.81 -10.14 -13.01
CA TRP A 92 -5.10 -8.99 -12.41
C TRP A 92 -5.82 -7.64 -12.61
N GLN A 93 -6.24 -7.33 -13.83
CA GLN A 93 -6.93 -6.08 -14.15
C GLN A 93 -8.17 -5.88 -13.28
N HIS A 94 -8.89 -6.94 -12.94
CA HIS A 94 -10.07 -6.90 -12.09
C HIS A 94 -9.72 -6.60 -10.62
N LEU A 95 -8.52 -6.93 -10.14
CA LEU A 95 -8.07 -6.53 -8.79
C LEU A 95 -7.89 -5.00 -8.68
N THR A 96 -7.37 -4.37 -9.74
CA THR A 96 -7.26 -2.92 -9.82
C THR A 96 -8.64 -2.27 -9.93
N LYS A 97 -9.50 -2.79 -10.82
CA LYS A 97 -10.86 -2.26 -11.04
C LYS A 97 -11.84 -2.48 -9.89
N SER A 98 -11.60 -3.49 -9.05
CA SER A 98 -12.40 -3.76 -7.84
C SER A 98 -11.90 -3.00 -6.61
N GLY A 99 -10.86 -2.17 -6.75
CA GLY A 99 -10.29 -1.41 -5.64
C GLY A 99 -9.63 -2.29 -4.58
N VAL A 100 -9.09 -3.45 -4.97
CA VAL A 100 -8.29 -4.31 -4.08
C VAL A 100 -6.82 -3.86 -4.09
N ILE A 101 -6.34 -3.43 -5.26
CA ILE A 101 -4.99 -2.93 -5.48
C ILE A 101 -5.06 -1.49 -5.96
N GLU A 102 -4.18 -0.64 -5.45
CA GLU A 102 -4.01 0.75 -5.86
C GLU A 102 -2.61 0.90 -6.50
N MET A 103 -2.55 1.55 -7.67
CA MET A 103 -1.29 1.89 -8.31
C MET A 103 -0.83 3.22 -7.73
N LEU A 104 0.28 3.23 -6.99
CA LEU A 104 0.84 4.45 -6.40
C LEU A 104 2.09 4.88 -7.15
N ASP A 105 2.19 6.16 -7.47
CA ASP A 105 3.45 6.73 -7.95
C ASP A 105 4.32 7.25 -6.81
N ALA A 106 5.56 7.61 -7.14
CA ALA A 106 6.54 8.06 -6.16
C ALA A 106 6.11 9.31 -5.38
N GLU A 107 5.29 10.20 -5.96
CA GLU A 107 4.83 11.41 -5.27
C GLU A 107 3.66 11.09 -4.33
N GLU A 108 2.75 10.17 -4.72
CA GLU A 108 1.72 9.65 -3.82
C GLU A 108 2.34 8.90 -2.63
N GLU A 109 3.42 8.14 -2.86
CA GLU A 109 4.14 7.38 -1.83
C GLU A 109 4.57 8.25 -0.63
N GLU A 110 4.87 9.55 -0.83
CA GLU A 110 5.26 10.47 0.26
C GLU A 110 4.11 10.77 1.25
N THR A 111 2.86 10.53 0.83
CA THR A 111 1.66 10.90 1.61
C THR A 111 0.94 9.71 2.23
N VAL A 112 1.39 8.49 1.94
CA VAL A 112 0.75 7.24 2.37
C VAL A 112 1.59 6.53 3.43
N MET A 113 0.92 5.68 4.21
CA MET A 113 1.55 4.79 5.18
C MET A 113 1.43 3.35 4.69
N ILE A 114 2.56 2.69 4.45
CA ILE A 114 2.66 1.33 3.88
C ILE A 114 3.24 0.37 4.92
N CYS A 115 2.51 -0.67 5.28
CA CYS A 115 3.05 -1.77 6.08
C CYS A 115 3.72 -2.83 5.19
N MET A 116 4.70 -3.57 5.73
CA MET A 116 5.50 -4.51 4.95
C MET A 116 4.88 -5.91 4.91
N THR A 117 4.24 -6.32 6.00
CA THR A 117 3.51 -7.60 6.05
C THR A 117 2.12 -7.41 6.64
N PRO A 118 1.15 -8.27 6.30
CA PRO A 118 -0.20 -8.18 6.87
C PRO A 118 -0.23 -8.38 8.38
N GLU A 119 0.75 -9.06 8.98
CA GLU A 119 0.86 -9.18 10.44
C GLU A 119 1.11 -7.83 11.12
N ASP A 120 1.77 -6.89 10.43
CA ASP A 120 2.00 -5.54 10.96
C ASP A 120 0.69 -4.76 11.18
N LEU A 121 -0.41 -5.20 10.54
CA LEU A 121 -1.74 -4.64 10.74
C LEU A 121 -2.39 -5.10 12.06
N GLU A 122 -1.94 -6.21 12.65
CA GLU A 122 -2.53 -6.75 13.88
C GLU A 122 -2.17 -5.90 15.10
N THR A 123 -0.93 -5.40 15.16
CA THR A 123 -0.43 -4.61 16.30
C THR A 123 -1.28 -3.34 16.53
N PRO A 124 -1.52 -2.48 15.52
CA PRO A 124 -2.41 -1.34 15.69
C PRO A 124 -3.87 -1.73 15.99
N ARG A 125 -4.38 -2.84 15.44
CA ARG A 125 -5.75 -3.31 15.72
C ARG A 125 -5.93 -3.67 17.19
N LEU A 126 -4.94 -4.33 17.78
CA LEU A 126 -4.95 -4.73 19.19
C LEU A 126 -4.71 -3.53 20.11
N GLN A 127 -3.76 -2.65 19.78
CA GLN A 127 -3.53 -1.41 20.54
C GLN A 127 -4.73 -0.46 20.51
N GLY A 128 -5.48 -0.38 19.40
CA GLY A 128 -6.73 0.38 19.32
C GLY A 128 -7.86 -0.19 20.18
N ARG A 129 -7.77 -1.46 20.60
CA ARG A 129 -8.76 -2.15 21.46
C ARG A 129 -8.34 -2.25 22.94
N THR A 130 -7.04 -2.18 23.24
CA THR A 130 -6.51 -2.34 24.60
C THR A 130 -5.33 -1.38 24.83
N GLN A 131 -5.43 -0.52 25.85
CA GLN A 131 -4.36 0.38 26.32
C GLN A 131 -3.13 -0.33 26.95
N SER A 132 -2.91 -1.61 26.70
CA SER A 132 -1.82 -2.38 27.30
C SER A 132 -0.67 -2.53 26.31
N GLY A 133 0.42 -1.78 26.54
CA GLY A 133 1.66 -1.94 25.80
C GLY A 133 2.17 -3.37 25.89
N SER A 134 2.28 -4.03 24.74
CA SER A 134 2.92 -5.34 24.64
C SER A 134 4.41 -5.18 24.96
N ARG A 135 4.81 -5.69 26.12
CA ARG A 135 6.21 -5.97 26.42
C ARG A 135 6.57 -7.19 25.59
N ILE A 136 7.68 -7.12 24.86
CA ILE A 136 8.33 -8.30 24.31
C ILE A 136 8.76 -9.14 25.51
N ASP A 137 7.97 -10.15 25.88
CA ASP A 137 8.37 -11.12 26.88
C ASP A 137 9.36 -12.08 26.20
N THR A 138 10.63 -12.00 26.59
CA THR A 138 11.72 -12.89 26.16
C THR A 138 11.55 -14.35 26.65
N ASN A 139 10.39 -14.70 27.18
CA ASN A 139 10.03 -16.00 27.74
C ASN A 139 8.87 -16.66 26.98
N ASP A 140 8.61 -16.24 25.73
CA ASP A 140 7.62 -16.90 24.88
C ASP A 140 8.09 -18.35 24.58
N PRO A 141 7.31 -19.38 24.95
CA PRO A 141 7.68 -20.78 24.70
C PRO A 141 7.85 -21.13 23.21
N ASP A 142 7.36 -20.29 22.29
CA ASP A 142 7.55 -20.41 20.83
C ASP A 142 8.72 -19.56 20.29
N PHE A 143 9.66 -19.15 21.14
CA PHE A 143 10.85 -18.39 20.70
C PHE A 143 11.76 -19.25 19.80
N ASP A 144 11.67 -19.02 18.49
CA ASP A 144 12.57 -19.60 17.49
C ASP A 144 13.86 -18.75 17.37
N PRO A 145 15.04 -19.27 17.76
CA PRO A 145 16.30 -18.55 17.67
C PRO A 145 16.74 -18.26 16.23
N ALA A 146 16.21 -18.99 15.25
CA ALA A 146 16.46 -18.79 13.83
C ALA A 146 15.42 -17.85 13.17
N ALA A 147 14.43 -17.35 13.93
CA ALA A 147 13.44 -16.44 13.40
C ALA A 147 14.10 -15.14 12.92
N ARG A 148 13.63 -14.66 11.77
CA ARG A 148 14.06 -13.37 11.23
C ARG A 148 13.74 -12.26 12.22
N LEU A 149 14.74 -11.46 12.59
CA LEU A 149 14.55 -10.28 13.41
C LEU A 149 13.64 -9.29 12.67
N LYS A 150 12.41 -9.13 13.16
CA LYS A 150 11.50 -8.08 12.70
C LYS A 150 11.87 -6.77 13.39
N PRO A 151 12.01 -5.65 12.65
CA PRO A 151 12.22 -4.35 13.28
C PRO A 151 11.02 -4.04 14.17
N THR A 152 11.25 -3.93 15.49
CA THR A 152 10.19 -3.56 16.42
C THR A 152 9.94 -2.05 16.31
N LEU A 153 8.84 -1.65 15.68
CA LEU A 153 8.47 -0.23 15.59
C LEU A 153 8.15 0.40 16.96
N GLY A 154 7.99 -0.40 18.03
CA GLY A 154 7.83 0.08 19.40
C GLY A 154 6.72 1.13 19.53
N LYS A 155 7.02 2.25 20.21
CA LYS A 155 6.11 3.41 20.35
C LYS A 155 6.00 4.29 19.10
N SER A 156 6.83 4.05 18.08
CA SER A 156 6.83 4.79 16.81
C SER A 156 6.00 4.11 15.71
N ALA A 157 5.29 3.02 16.04
CA ALA A 157 4.37 2.40 15.09
C ALA A 157 3.25 3.39 14.70
N PRO A 158 2.99 3.60 13.40
CA PRO A 158 1.89 4.46 13.00
C PRO A 158 0.56 3.83 13.44
N HIS A 159 -0.33 4.67 13.96
CA HIS A 159 -1.64 4.22 14.44
C HIS A 159 -2.58 3.83 13.28
N VAL A 160 -2.31 4.28 12.06
CA VAL A 160 -3.14 4.05 10.88
C VAL A 160 -2.26 3.70 9.68
N TRP A 161 -2.61 2.60 9.01
CA TRP A 161 -2.01 2.16 7.76
C TRP A 161 -2.99 2.41 6.61
N THR A 162 -2.47 2.81 5.46
CA THR A 162 -3.30 3.08 4.26
C THR A 162 -3.15 2.00 3.20
N HIS A 163 -1.97 1.39 3.14
CA HIS A 163 -1.62 0.37 2.16
C HIS A 163 -0.74 -0.71 2.81
N CYS A 164 -0.66 -1.85 2.14
CA CYS A 164 0.24 -2.93 2.47
C CYS A 164 1.04 -3.32 1.23
N GLU A 165 2.34 -3.56 1.42
CA GLU A 165 3.20 -4.15 0.41
C GLU A 165 2.65 -5.53 -0.01
N ILE A 166 2.76 -5.85 -1.30
CA ILE A 166 2.33 -7.16 -1.81
C ILE A 166 3.30 -8.23 -1.30
N HIS A 167 4.59 -7.98 -1.49
CA HIS A 167 5.65 -8.79 -0.90
C HIS A 167 6.98 -8.02 -0.92
N PRO A 168 7.74 -7.97 0.20
CA PRO A 168 9.00 -7.21 0.26
C PRO A 168 10.03 -7.57 -0.82
N SER A 169 10.06 -8.83 -1.29
CA SER A 169 10.97 -9.25 -2.36
C SER A 169 10.69 -8.61 -3.73
N MET A 170 9.53 -7.98 -3.94
CA MET A 170 9.21 -7.28 -5.19
C MET A 170 10.06 -6.01 -5.38
N ILE A 171 10.83 -5.59 -4.36
CA ILE A 171 11.83 -4.52 -4.49
C ILE A 171 13.06 -4.96 -5.32
N LEU A 172 13.29 -6.27 -5.49
CA LEU A 172 14.46 -6.78 -6.17
C LEU A 172 14.33 -6.62 -7.69
N GLY A 173 15.43 -6.18 -8.32
CA GLY A 173 15.56 -6.24 -9.77
C GLY A 173 15.69 -7.68 -10.28
N ILE A 174 15.57 -7.85 -11.60
CA ILE A 174 15.57 -9.16 -12.28
C ILE A 174 16.84 -9.98 -11.96
N CYS A 175 18.02 -9.35 -11.93
CA CYS A 175 19.27 -10.05 -11.61
C CYS A 175 19.38 -10.42 -10.13
N ALA A 176 18.83 -9.61 -9.23
CA ALA A 176 18.89 -9.87 -7.80
C ALA A 176 17.86 -10.92 -7.36
N SER A 177 16.75 -11.06 -8.09
CA SER A 177 15.68 -12.02 -7.76
C SER A 177 16.06 -13.48 -7.98
N ILE A 178 17.14 -13.75 -8.71
CA ILE A 178 17.68 -15.10 -8.93
C ILE A 178 18.76 -15.50 -7.91
N ILE A 179 19.21 -14.57 -7.06
CA ILE A 179 20.21 -14.85 -6.02
C ILE A 179 19.51 -15.63 -4.90
N PRO A 180 19.97 -16.84 -4.52
CA PRO A 180 19.42 -17.56 -3.39
C PRO A 180 19.66 -16.79 -2.09
N PHE A 181 18.60 -16.59 -1.30
CA PHE A 181 18.64 -15.89 -0.01
C PHE A 181 19.36 -14.51 -0.08
N PRO A 182 18.89 -13.59 -0.94
CA PRO A 182 19.59 -12.33 -1.19
C PRO A 182 19.64 -11.44 0.05
N ASP A 183 18.69 -11.59 0.97
CA ASP A 183 18.61 -10.86 2.24
C ASP A 183 19.54 -11.42 3.33
N HIS A 184 20.17 -12.57 3.10
CA HIS A 184 21.13 -13.21 4.02
C HIS A 184 22.59 -13.02 3.58
N ASN A 185 22.82 -12.25 2.52
CA ASN A 185 24.13 -11.99 1.98
C ASN A 185 24.60 -10.57 2.32
N GLN A 186 25.91 -10.34 2.34
CA GLN A 186 26.45 -9.01 2.54
C GLN A 186 26.05 -8.12 1.34
N SER A 187 25.53 -6.91 1.59
CA SER A 187 25.01 -6.04 0.52
C SER A 187 25.93 -5.89 -0.71
N PRO A 188 27.26 -5.67 -0.58
CA PRO A 188 28.15 -5.59 -1.76
C PRO A 188 28.23 -6.89 -2.56
N ARG A 189 28.03 -8.06 -1.93
CA ARG A 189 28.05 -9.37 -2.58
C ARG A 189 26.85 -9.62 -3.48
N ASN A 190 25.73 -8.95 -3.23
CA ASN A 190 24.58 -8.98 -4.13
C ASN A 190 24.76 -8.08 -5.36
N THR A 191 25.76 -7.20 -5.35
CA THR A 191 26.05 -6.28 -6.46
C THR A 191 27.03 -6.89 -7.48
N TYR A 192 27.87 -7.82 -7.06
CA TYR A 192 28.81 -8.54 -7.94
C TYR A 192 28.08 -9.64 -8.73
#